data_AF-A0A1Q5LHQ9-F1
#
_entry.id   AF-A0A1Q5LHQ9-F1
#
_cell.length_a   1.000
_cell.length_b   1.000
_cell.length_c   1.000
_cell.angle_alpha   90.00
_cell.angle_beta   90.00
_cell.angle_gamma   90.00
#
_symmetry.space_group_name_H-M   'P 1'
#
loop_
_entity.id
_entity.type
_entity.pdbx_description
1 polymer ?
#
loop_
_entity_poly.entity_id
_entity_poly.type
_entity_poly.pdbx_seq_one_letter_code
_entity_poly.pdbx_strand_id
1 'polypeptide(L)'
;MAVLMEIEFPGVTAHQYDTVDQRVGARAEQPPEGLLFHTAIITDTGLRVVDLWESTEACDAFFANRLQPVIREVGYPEPSSGPTFSHVHYHFERRQPVGA
;
A
#
# COMPACT_ATOMS: atom_id res chain seq x y z
N MET A 1 -13.96 -9.54 5.42
CA MET A 1 -13.52 -10.56 4.44
C MET A 1 -12.35 -9.94 3.71
N ALA A 2 -11.29 -10.72 3.45
CA ALA A 2 -10.11 -10.18 2.83
C ALA A 2 -10.42 -9.55 1.46
N VAL A 3 -9.75 -8.44 1.16
CA VAL A 3 -9.88 -7.71 -0.10
C VAL A 3 -8.52 -7.48 -0.72
N LEU A 4 -8.45 -7.64 -2.04
CA LEU A 4 -7.32 -7.20 -2.83
C LEU A 4 -7.60 -5.77 -3.24
N MET A 5 -6.73 -4.85 -2.84
CA MET A 5 -6.76 -3.44 -3.20
C MET A 5 -5.74 -3.18 -4.30
N GLU A 6 -6.16 -2.49 -5.35
CA GLU A 6 -5.27 -2.02 -6.42
C GLU A 6 -5.44 -0.52 -6.62
N ILE A 7 -4.31 0.20 -6.68
CA ILE A 7 -4.29 1.66 -6.93
C ILE A 7 -3.04 2.07 -7.70
N GLU A 8 -3.17 3.10 -8.53
CA GLU A 8 -2.07 3.65 -9.32
C GLU A 8 -1.88 5.13 -9.05
N PHE A 9 -0.62 5.54 -8.87
CA PHE A 9 -0.17 6.91 -8.68
C PHE A 9 0.79 7.29 -9.83
N PRO A 10 0.28 7.88 -10.92
CA PRO A 10 1.10 8.28 -12.05
C PRO A 10 2.14 9.33 -11.64
N GLY A 11 3.40 9.16 -12.03
CA GLY A 11 4.49 10.09 -11.75
C GLY A 11 5.18 9.93 -10.39
N VAL A 12 4.71 9.02 -9.52
CA VAL A 12 5.43 8.68 -8.28
C VAL A 12 6.73 7.96 -8.62
N THR A 13 7.82 8.44 -8.01
CA THR A 13 9.15 7.85 -8.16
C THR A 13 9.47 6.82 -7.08
N ALA A 14 10.44 5.94 -7.33
CA ALA A 14 10.95 5.00 -6.33
C ALA A 14 11.39 5.69 -5.02
N HIS A 15 12.05 6.85 -5.13
CA HIS A 15 12.52 7.59 -3.96
C HIS A 15 11.37 8.15 -3.11
N GLN A 16 10.33 8.68 -3.75
CA GLN A 16 9.12 9.13 -3.05
C GLN A 16 8.41 7.94 -2.37
N TYR A 17 8.32 6.79 -3.05
CA TYR A 17 7.81 5.56 -2.46
C TYR A 17 8.58 5.12 -1.23
N ASP A 18 9.91 5.01 -1.31
CA ASP A 18 10.72 4.58 -0.17
C ASP A 18 10.58 5.56 1.02
N THR A 19 10.45 6.86 0.75
CA THR A 19 10.23 7.87 1.78
C THR A 19 8.90 7.68 2.50
N VAL A 20 7.83 7.38 1.77
CA VAL A 20 6.50 7.11 2.37
C VAL A 20 6.50 5.78 3.10
N ASP A 21 7.05 4.73 2.50
CA ASP A 21 7.07 3.37 3.03
C ASP A 21 7.86 3.28 4.35
N GLN A 22 8.97 3.99 4.48
CA GLN A 22 9.73 4.09 5.74
C GLN A 22 8.95 4.79 6.87
N ARG A 23 8.06 5.73 6.53
CA ARG A 23 7.31 6.50 7.54
C ARG A 23 6.05 5.79 8.00
N VAL A 24 5.31 5.20 7.06
CA VAL A 24 3.96 4.66 7.33
C VAL A 24 3.66 3.33 6.64
N GLY A 25 4.53 2.83 5.77
CA GLY A 25 4.30 1.59 5.03
C GLY A 25 4.77 0.33 5.74
N ALA A 26 5.09 -0.70 4.95
CA ALA A 26 5.47 -2.02 5.44
C ALA A 26 6.85 -2.02 6.12
N ARG A 27 7.72 -1.04 5.78
CA ARG A 27 9.04 -0.87 6.40
C ARG A 27 9.04 0.12 7.57
N ALA A 28 7.90 0.67 7.96
CA ALA A 28 7.79 1.52 9.14
C ALA A 28 7.91 0.72 10.44
N GLU A 29 8.24 1.40 11.55
CA GLU A 29 8.29 0.77 12.89
C GLU A 29 6.97 0.11 13.28
N GLN A 30 5.86 0.72 12.83
CA GLN A 30 4.51 0.23 13.02
C GLN A 30 3.87 -0.03 11.65
N PRO A 31 3.97 -1.26 11.12
CA PRO A 31 3.29 -1.63 9.89
C PRO A 31 1.77 -1.38 9.97
N PRO A 32 1.07 -1.22 8.84
CA PRO A 32 -0.36 -1.00 8.82
C PRO A 32 -1.12 -2.18 9.43
N GLU A 33 -2.06 -1.91 10.33
CA GLU A 33 -2.94 -2.93 10.91
C GLU A 33 -3.88 -3.48 9.82
N GLY A 34 -4.02 -4.81 9.77
CA GLY A 34 -4.85 -5.49 8.79
C GLY A 34 -4.26 -5.60 7.37
N LEU A 35 -3.02 -5.11 7.14
CA LEU A 35 -2.29 -5.34 5.88
C LEU A 35 -1.59 -6.70 5.93
N LEU A 36 -2.01 -7.60 5.04
CA LEU A 36 -1.59 -9.00 4.98
C LEU A 36 -0.45 -9.21 3.99
N PHE A 37 -0.47 -8.46 2.89
CA PHE A 37 0.56 -8.49 1.87
C PHE A 37 0.64 -7.13 1.19
N HIS A 38 1.86 -6.65 0.96
CA HIS A 38 2.12 -5.39 0.27
C HIS A 38 2.97 -5.64 -0.97
N THR A 39 2.60 -5.04 -2.10
CA THR A 39 3.47 -4.96 -3.27
C THR A 39 3.40 -3.58 -3.89
N ALA A 40 4.58 -3.01 -4.13
CA ALA A 40 4.77 -1.77 -4.84
C ALA A 40 5.59 -2.02 -6.11
N ILE A 41 5.03 -1.60 -7.25
CA ILE A 41 5.62 -1.79 -8.57
C ILE A 41 5.88 -0.39 -9.13
N ILE A 42 7.16 -0.05 -9.29
CA ILE A 42 7.55 1.13 -10.07
C ILE A 42 7.42 0.77 -11.54
N THR A 43 6.50 1.42 -12.23
CA THR A 43 6.23 1.28 -13.66
C THR A 43 6.88 2.42 -14.44
N ASP A 44 6.83 2.35 -15.78
CA ASP A 44 7.26 3.45 -16.64
C ASP A 44 6.43 4.74 -16.45
N THR A 45 5.23 4.61 -15.87
CA THR A 45 4.26 5.72 -15.69
C THR A 45 4.13 6.19 -14.25
N GLY A 46 4.72 5.51 -13.26
CA GLY A 46 4.64 5.88 -11.86
C GLY A 46 4.68 4.68 -10.91
N LEU A 47 3.78 4.66 -9.93
CA LEU A 47 3.67 3.59 -8.94
C LEU A 47 2.33 2.86 -9.11
N ARG A 48 2.35 1.53 -9.11
CA ARG A 48 1.19 0.68 -8.89
C ARG A 48 1.34 -0.07 -7.57
N VAL A 49 0.31 -0.04 -6.74
CA VAL A 49 0.25 -0.78 -5.48
C VAL A 49 -0.81 -1.87 -5.59
N VAL A 50 -0.47 -3.06 -5.12
CA VAL A 50 -1.38 -4.20 -4.99
C VAL A 50 -1.23 -4.77 -3.59
N ASP A 51 -2.27 -4.61 -2.78
CA ASP A 51 -2.25 -4.99 -1.38
C ASP A 51 -3.38 -5.96 -1.04
N LEU A 52 -3.09 -6.88 -0.13
CA LEU A 52 -4.12 -7.71 0.49
C LEU A 52 -4.41 -7.17 1.88
N TRP A 53 -5.67 -6.87 2.14
CA TRP A 53 -6.15 -6.36 3.42
C TRP A 53 -7.17 -7.32 4.04
N GLU A 54 -7.26 -7.34 5.37
CA GLU A 54 -8.29 -8.10 6.12
C GLU A 54 -9.71 -7.62 5.80
N SER A 55 -9.87 -6.32 5.50
CA SER A 55 -11.11 -5.69 5.05
C SER A 55 -10.86 -4.34 4.37
N THR A 56 -11.89 -3.83 3.67
CA THR A 56 -11.87 -2.48 3.09
C THR A 56 -11.73 -1.41 4.18
N GLU A 57 -12.38 -1.60 5.33
CA GLU A 57 -12.34 -0.64 6.44
C GLU A 57 -10.94 -0.49 7.04
N ALA A 58 -10.16 -1.59 7.14
CA ALA A 58 -8.77 -1.52 7.58
C ALA A 58 -7.91 -0.70 6.60
N CYS A 59 -8.09 -0.93 5.29
CA CYS A 59 -7.43 -0.15 4.25
C CYS A 59 -7.82 1.34 4.33
N ASP A 60 -9.11 1.66 4.39
CA ASP A 60 -9.60 3.04 4.44
C ASP A 60 -9.10 3.78 5.69
N ALA A 61 -9.10 3.10 6.85
CA ALA A 61 -8.56 3.66 8.09
C ALA A 61 -7.07 3.97 7.97
N PHE A 62 -6.27 3.09 7.35
CA PHE A 62 -4.87 3.35 7.07
C PHE A 62 -4.68 4.54 6.12
N PHE A 63 -5.44 4.58 5.03
CA PHE A 63 -5.38 5.64 4.04
C PHE A 63 -5.68 7.01 4.65
N ALA A 64 -6.79 7.13 5.37
CA ALA A 64 -7.25 8.39 5.95
C ALA A 64 -6.34 8.87 7.09
N ASN A 65 -5.98 7.98 8.01
CA ASN A 65 -5.35 8.38 9.27
C ASN A 65 -3.82 8.42 9.21
N ARG A 66 -3.19 7.67 8.29
CA ARG A 66 -1.73 7.51 8.25
C ARG A 66 -1.12 7.87 6.90
N LEU A 67 -1.68 7.36 5.80
CA LEU A 67 -1.05 7.52 4.48
C LEU A 67 -1.26 8.92 3.88
N GLN A 68 -2.51 9.41 3.81
CA GLN A 68 -2.85 10.67 3.15
C GLN A 68 -2.08 11.91 3.64
N PRO A 69 -1.82 12.08 4.95
CA PRO A 69 -0.99 13.19 5.42
C PRO A 69 0.43 13.12 4.86
N VAL A 70 1.06 11.94 4.90
CA VAL A 70 2.46 11.74 4.52
C VAL A 70 2.65 11.86 3.01
N ILE A 71 1.76 11.29 2.20
CA ILE A 71 1.87 11.40 0.74
C ILE A 71 1.68 12.85 0.28
N ARG A 72 0.84 13.64 0.96
CA ARG A 72 0.69 15.08 0.70
C ARG A 72 1.97 15.86 1.03
N GLU A 73 2.61 15.55 2.15
CA GLU A 73 3.90 16.17 2.52
C GLU A 73 5.03 15.81 1.55
N VAL A 74 5.09 14.56 1.09
CA VAL A 74 6.10 14.06 0.13
C VAL A 74 5.80 14.52 -1.31
N GLY A 75 4.61 15.08 -1.56
CA GLY A 75 4.21 15.59 -2.87
C GLY A 75 3.84 14.49 -3.86
N TYR A 76 3.16 13.44 -3.40
CA TYR A 76 2.54 12.49 -4.32
C TYR A 76 1.50 13.23 -5.19
N PRO A 77 1.45 12.92 -6.50
CA PRO A 77 0.32 13.28 -7.33
C PRO A 77 -0.93 12.50 -6.89
N GLU A 78 -2.09 13.02 -7.28
CA GLU A 78 -3.36 12.30 -7.11
C GLU A 78 -3.34 10.98 -7.91
N PRO A 79 -3.98 9.92 -7.40
CA PRO A 79 -4.07 8.67 -8.12
C PRO A 79 -4.92 8.82 -9.38
N SER A 80 -4.70 7.96 -10.38
CA SER A 80 -5.46 7.98 -11.64
C SER A 80 -6.96 7.70 -11.44
N SER A 81 -7.28 6.90 -10.42
CA SER A 81 -8.63 6.62 -9.93
C SER A 81 -8.58 6.29 -8.44
N GLY A 82 -9.75 6.17 -7.80
CA GLY A 82 -9.82 5.57 -6.46
C GLY A 82 -9.32 4.11 -6.46
N PRO A 83 -9.03 3.56 -5.27
CA PRO A 83 -8.66 2.16 -5.13
C PRO A 83 -9.78 1.24 -5.61
N THR A 84 -9.40 0.18 -6.33
CA THR A 84 -10.31 -0.90 -6.71
C THR A 84 -10.20 -2.02 -5.68
N PHE A 85 -11.35 -2.51 -5.18
CA PHE A 85 -11.41 -3.60 -4.21
C PHE A 85 -12.06 -4.84 -4.81
N SER A 86 -11.38 -5.98 -4.68
CA SER A 86 -11.90 -7.30 -5.07
C SER A 86 -12.00 -8.20 -3.85
N HIS A 87 -13.16 -8.86 -3.66
CA HIS A 87 -13.31 -9.86 -2.60
C HIS A 87 -12.42 -11.06 -2.88
N VAL A 88 -11.55 -11.38 -1.91
CA VAL A 88 -10.63 -12.52 -2.03
C VAL A 88 -11.29 -13.75 -1.44
N HIS A 89 -11.45 -14.79 -2.26
CA HIS A 89 -12.02 -16.06 -1.82
C HIS A 89 -11.04 -16.87 -0.96
N TYR A 90 -9.75 -16.83 -1.28
CA TYR A 90 -8.68 -17.52 -0.56
C TYR A 90 -7.33 -16.83 -0.78
N HIS A 91 -6.51 -16.77 0.27
CA HIS A 91 -5.11 -16.38 0.19
C HIS A 91 -4.29 -17.20 1.20
N PHE A 92 -2.97 -17.23 1.00
CA PHE A 92 -2.04 -17.73 1.99
C PHE A 92 -0.81 -16.81 2.01
N GLU A 93 -0.20 -16.65 3.18
CA GLU A 93 1.06 -15.93 3.33
C GLU A 93 2.16 -16.92 3.69
N ARG A 94 3.18 -16.98 2.84
CA ARG A 94 4.39 -17.73 3.19
C ARG A 94 5.24 -16.86 4.11
N ARG A 95 5.38 -17.25 5.38
CA ARG A 95 6.38 -16.64 6.26
C ARG A 95 7.77 -16.86 5.67
N GLN A 96 8.46 -15.79 5.31
CA GLN A 96 9.88 -15.87 4.99
C GLN A 96 10.65 -16.08 6.31
N PRO A 97 11.64 -16.99 6.34
CA PRO A 97 12.50 -17.12 7.50
C PRO A 97 13.30 -15.82 7.68
N VAL A 98 13.33 -15.30 8.91
CA VAL A 98 14.12 -14.11 9.26
C VAL A 98 15.60 -14.51 9.25
N GLY A 99 16.40 -13.90 8.37
CA GLY A 99 17.87 -13.97 8.38
C GLY A 99 18.50 -14.99 7.43
N ALA A 100 18.58 -14.66 6.14
CA ALA A 100 19.52 -15.27 5.18
C ALA A 100 20.38 -14.16 4.56
#